data_AF-D3II52-F1
#
_entry.id   AF-D3II52-F1
#
_cell.length_a   1.000
_cell.length_b   1.000
_cell.length_c   1.000
_cell.angle_alpha   90.00
_cell.angle_beta   90.00
_cell.angle_gamma   90.00
#
_symmetry.space_group_name_H-M   'P 1'
#
loop_
_entity.id
_entity.type
_entity.pdbx_description
1 polymer ?
#
loop_
_entity_poly.entity_id
_entity_poly.type
_entity_poly.pdbx_seq_one_letter_code
_entity_poly.pdbx_strand_id
1 'polypeptide(L)'
;MRRNLLLLFMVTFTITMRAQTKGNQPQNKNYQQAIVDSMSNAMYSNNIAPLDNVEKELKGKKPNRVYNYWLSFCLLHKALYLTTTKQDQQAQACLNEGEHIFETQAGKNAEEYALLAYIQGVSIKFVKGMDAAVIARKSVNNAQQATQIDPKNTRAWYVLGMLDYYTPKQFGGQQKCEALLEKALAQPISKTNNPYEPTWGRKEAYNLLLEYLVTTGNKEKAKTIYQKAKTEFPNAPDLKKYENQL
;
A
#
# COMPACT_ATOMS: atom_id res chain seq x y z
N MET A 1 -79.64 42.25 -5.18
CA MET A 1 -78.90 42.63 -3.95
C MET A 1 -78.67 41.37 -3.12
N ARG A 2 -77.47 41.22 -2.51
CA ARG A 2 -76.90 40.06 -1.78
C ARG A 2 -76.33 38.99 -2.72
N ARG A 3 -75.03 38.96 -3.10
CA ARG A 3 -73.72 38.99 -2.40
C ARG A 3 -73.40 37.67 -1.68
N ASN A 4 -72.19 37.14 -1.98
CA ASN A 4 -71.46 35.99 -1.39
C ASN A 4 -71.56 34.71 -2.25
N LEU A 5 -70.52 33.91 -2.53
CA LEU A 5 -69.13 33.85 -2.05
C LEU A 5 -68.34 33.02 -3.09
N LEU A 6 -67.21 33.52 -3.60
CA LEU A 6 -66.23 32.72 -4.36
C LEU A 6 -65.50 31.79 -3.39
N LEU A 7 -65.71 30.48 -3.52
CA LEU A 7 -64.89 29.45 -2.86
C LEU A 7 -63.69 29.13 -3.76
N LEU A 8 -62.58 29.82 -3.51
CA LEU A 8 -61.26 29.48 -4.05
C LEU A 8 -60.72 28.28 -3.26
N PHE A 9 -60.67 27.10 -3.86
CA PHE A 9 -59.90 25.96 -3.33
C PHE A 9 -58.40 26.22 -3.58
N MET A 10 -57.73 26.88 -2.62
CA MET A 10 -56.27 26.80 -2.53
C MET A 10 -55.89 25.45 -1.93
N VAL A 11 -55.54 24.49 -2.80
CA VAL A 11 -54.82 23.29 -2.37
C VAL A 11 -53.38 23.70 -2.09
N THR A 12 -53.06 23.94 -0.82
CA THR A 12 -51.69 24.13 -0.37
C THR A 12 -50.98 22.78 -0.39
N PHE A 13 -50.19 22.54 -1.43
CA PHE A 13 -49.25 21.42 -1.46
C PHE A 13 -48.10 21.76 -0.51
N THR A 14 -48.17 21.26 0.73
CA THR A 14 -47.02 21.32 1.65
C THR A 14 -45.93 20.40 1.12
N ILE A 15 -45.00 20.97 0.36
CA ILE A 15 -43.73 20.32 0.06
C ILE A 15 -43.02 20.18 1.40
N THR A 16 -43.19 19.02 2.05
CA THR A 16 -42.25 18.60 3.07
C THR A 16 -40.93 18.37 2.36
N MET A 17 -40.04 19.38 2.41
CA MET A 17 -38.63 19.16 2.17
C MET A 17 -38.19 18.11 3.19
N ARG A 18 -38.18 16.84 2.78
CA ARG A 18 -37.25 15.90 3.38
C ARG A 18 -35.90 16.50 3.10
N ALA A 19 -35.29 17.08 4.13
CA ALA A 19 -33.85 17.27 4.13
C ALA A 19 -33.28 15.91 3.71
N GLN A 20 -32.74 15.86 2.50
CA GLN A 20 -31.82 14.79 2.16
C GLN A 20 -30.75 14.90 3.24
N THR A 21 -30.77 13.97 4.18
CA THR A 21 -29.61 13.71 5.00
C THR A 21 -28.49 13.56 3.99
N LYS A 22 -27.55 14.51 3.99
CA LYS A 22 -26.25 14.31 3.37
C LYS A 22 -25.72 13.07 4.08
N GLY A 23 -26.03 11.89 3.54
CA GLY A 23 -25.37 10.66 3.94
C GLY A 23 -23.90 10.97 3.81
N ASN A 24 -23.18 10.92 4.93
CA ASN A 24 -21.77 11.24 5.04
C ASN A 24 -21.03 10.72 3.81
N GLN A 25 -20.77 11.59 2.84
CA GLN A 25 -19.75 11.37 1.84
C GLN A 25 -18.48 11.18 2.67
N PRO A 26 -17.82 10.02 2.63
CA PRO A 26 -16.59 9.85 3.38
C PRO A 26 -15.67 10.98 2.95
N GLN A 27 -15.21 11.77 3.92
CA GLN A 27 -14.17 12.75 3.71
C GLN A 27 -13.05 12.01 2.97
N ASN A 28 -12.74 12.45 1.74
CA ASN A 28 -11.84 11.81 0.78
C ASN A 28 -10.40 11.78 1.30
N LYS A 29 -10.16 11.03 2.38
CA LYS A 29 -8.87 10.92 3.04
C LYS A 29 -7.99 9.99 2.23
N ASN A 30 -6.84 10.50 1.82
CA ASN A 30 -5.77 9.68 1.25
C ASN A 30 -5.10 8.89 2.38
N TYR A 31 -5.53 7.65 2.57
CA TYR A 31 -4.99 6.78 3.62
C TYR A 31 -3.54 6.40 3.38
N GLN A 32 -3.09 6.28 2.12
CA GLN A 32 -1.68 6.04 1.84
C GLN A 32 -0.80 7.15 2.40
N GLN A 33 -1.14 8.40 2.08
CA GLN A 33 -0.39 9.56 2.54
C GLN A 33 -0.41 9.63 4.07
N ALA A 34 -1.58 9.45 4.69
CA ALA A 34 -1.68 9.44 6.15
C ALA A 34 -0.80 8.36 6.81
N ILE A 35 -0.73 7.15 6.24
CA ILE A 35 0.08 6.05 6.76
C ILE A 35 1.58 6.33 6.57
N VAL A 36 1.97 6.83 5.39
CA VAL A 36 3.38 7.17 5.09
C VAL A 36 3.87 8.33 5.97
N ASP A 37 3.05 9.37 6.15
CA ASP A 37 3.38 10.49 7.04
C ASP A 37 3.45 10.03 8.50
N SER A 38 2.51 9.19 8.95
CA SER A 38 2.56 8.59 10.28
C SER A 38 3.82 7.75 10.48
N MET A 39 4.25 7.00 9.46
CA MET A 39 5.49 6.22 9.49
C MET A 39 6.71 7.13 9.61
N SER A 40 6.80 8.18 8.80
CA SER A 40 7.89 9.17 8.88
C SER A 40 7.93 9.87 10.23
N ASN A 41 6.77 10.28 10.75
CA ASN A 41 6.66 10.89 12.07
C ASN A 41 7.04 9.92 13.19
N ALA A 42 6.63 8.65 13.09
CA ALA A 42 6.97 7.63 14.07
C ALA A 42 8.48 7.36 14.11
N MET A 43 9.13 7.30 12.94
CA MET A 43 10.58 7.19 12.82
C MET A 43 11.30 8.41 13.41
N TYR A 44 10.84 9.61 13.08
CA TYR A 44 11.46 10.86 13.57
C TYR A 44 11.32 11.03 15.09
N SER A 45 10.14 10.73 15.64
CA SER A 45 9.84 10.88 17.06
C SER A 45 10.20 9.65 17.91
N ASN A 46 10.65 8.57 17.27
CA ASN A 46 10.81 7.25 17.88
C ASN A 46 9.57 6.82 18.70
N ASN A 47 8.38 7.04 18.16
CA ASN A 47 7.12 6.76 18.83
C ASN A 47 6.09 6.21 17.83
N ILE A 48 5.52 5.04 18.10
CA ILE A 48 4.56 4.37 17.22
C ILE A 48 3.16 5.01 17.19
N ALA A 49 2.84 5.88 18.15
CA ALA A 49 1.50 6.46 18.32
C ALA A 49 0.86 7.06 17.04
N PRO A 50 1.60 7.72 16.12
CA PRO A 50 1.02 8.19 14.86
C PRO A 50 0.43 7.06 14.00
N LEU A 51 1.04 5.87 13.99
CA LEU A 51 0.53 4.71 13.28
C LEU A 51 -0.65 4.07 14.03
N ASP A 52 -0.57 3.99 15.36
CA ASP A 52 -1.67 3.50 16.20
C ASP A 52 -2.96 4.31 16.01
N ASN A 53 -2.83 5.63 15.87
CA ASN A 53 -3.96 6.52 15.62
C ASN A 53 -4.66 6.22 14.29
N VAL A 54 -3.88 5.98 13.23
CA VAL A 54 -4.43 5.62 11.91
C VAL A 54 -5.06 4.23 11.94
N GLU A 55 -4.43 3.27 12.60
CA GLU A 55 -4.98 1.92 12.81
C GLU A 55 -6.31 1.98 13.56
N LYS A 56 -6.38 2.72 14.67
CA LYS A 56 -7.60 2.90 15.47
C LYS A 56 -8.72 3.52 14.64
N GLU A 57 -8.40 4.53 13.83
CA GLU A 57 -9.38 5.15 12.93
C GLU A 57 -9.94 4.14 11.92
N LEU A 58 -9.06 3.38 11.26
CA LEU A 58 -9.45 2.38 10.25
C LEU A 58 -10.26 1.23 10.86
N LYS A 59 -9.88 0.73 12.05
CA LYS A 59 -10.65 -0.25 12.83
C LYS A 59 -12.03 0.26 13.25
N GLY A 60 -12.18 1.57 13.42
CA GLY A 60 -13.47 2.21 13.70
C GLY A 60 -14.39 2.36 12.48
N LYS A 61 -13.91 2.08 11.26
CA LYS A 61 -14.75 2.12 10.05
C LYS A 61 -15.52 0.82 9.88
N LYS A 62 -16.69 0.90 9.22
CA LYS A 62 -17.43 -0.28 8.79
C LYS A 62 -16.57 -1.09 7.80
N PRO A 63 -16.28 -2.38 8.04
CA PRO A 63 -15.44 -3.17 7.17
C PRO A 63 -15.94 -3.18 5.72
N ASN A 64 -15.01 -2.93 4.80
CA ASN A 64 -15.20 -3.07 3.35
C ASN A 64 -13.82 -3.22 2.70
N ARG A 65 -13.77 -3.56 1.40
CA ARG A 65 -12.51 -3.80 0.69
C ARG A 65 -11.51 -2.64 0.79
N VAL A 66 -11.99 -1.39 0.69
CA VAL A 66 -11.15 -0.19 0.76
C VAL A 66 -10.52 -0.04 2.15
N TYR A 67 -11.31 -0.09 3.21
CA TYR A 67 -10.78 0.08 4.57
C TYR A 67 -9.97 -1.13 5.03
N ASN A 68 -10.34 -2.34 4.60
CA ASN A 68 -9.55 -3.55 4.83
C ASN A 68 -8.17 -3.43 4.17
N TYR A 69 -8.12 -2.98 2.91
CA TYR A 69 -6.86 -2.74 2.20
C TYR A 69 -5.97 -1.76 2.96
N TRP A 70 -6.51 -0.60 3.34
CA TRP A 70 -5.73 0.43 4.03
C TRP A 70 -5.36 0.03 5.47
N LEU A 71 -6.19 -0.75 6.16
CA LEU A 71 -5.85 -1.33 7.47
C LEU A 71 -4.67 -2.29 7.34
N SER A 72 -4.70 -3.22 6.38
CA SER A 72 -3.58 -4.14 6.12
C SER A 72 -2.30 -3.38 5.72
N PHE A 73 -2.41 -2.29 4.94
CA PHE A 73 -1.27 -1.44 4.60
C PHE A 73 -0.71 -0.71 5.82
N CYS A 74 -1.56 -0.23 6.73
CA CYS A 74 -1.16 0.38 7.99
C CYS A 74 -0.44 -0.61 8.89
N LEU A 75 -0.97 -1.83 9.02
CA LEU A 75 -0.37 -2.92 9.80
C LEU A 75 1.00 -3.34 9.24
N LEU A 76 1.17 -3.37 7.93
CA LEU A 76 2.47 -3.57 7.27
C LEU A 76 3.48 -2.48 7.68
N HIS A 77 3.11 -1.20 7.61
CA HIS A 77 4.01 -0.09 7.99
C HIS A 77 4.36 -0.11 9.48
N LYS A 78 3.37 -0.45 10.31
CA LYS A 78 3.57 -0.66 11.75
C LYS A 78 4.55 -1.80 12.02
N ALA A 79 4.45 -2.91 11.31
CA ALA A 79 5.41 -4.01 11.41
C ALA A 79 6.83 -3.61 10.99
N LEU A 80 6.97 -2.80 9.94
CA LEU A 80 8.27 -2.28 9.50
C LEU A 80 8.91 -1.38 10.57
N TYR A 81 8.14 -0.48 11.20
CA TYR A 81 8.62 0.34 12.31
C TYR A 81 9.00 -0.50 13.55
N LEU A 82 8.16 -1.47 13.91
CA LEU A 82 8.43 -2.36 15.04
C LEU A 82 9.69 -3.19 14.80
N THR A 83 9.93 -3.60 13.54
CA THR A 83 11.16 -4.27 13.14
C THR A 83 12.39 -3.40 13.37
N THR A 84 12.35 -2.11 12.98
CA THR A 84 13.51 -1.22 13.19
C THR A 84 13.77 -0.91 14.66
N THR A 85 12.73 -0.98 15.49
CA THR A 85 12.83 -0.83 16.96
C THR A 85 13.04 -2.16 17.69
N LYS A 86 13.32 -3.25 16.97
CA LYS A 86 13.60 -4.60 17.49
C LYS A 86 12.44 -5.23 18.28
N GLN A 87 11.22 -4.83 18.01
CA GLN A 87 9.99 -5.37 18.60
C GLN A 87 9.37 -6.46 17.71
N ASP A 88 10.16 -7.50 17.41
CA ASP A 88 9.85 -8.49 16.37
C ASP A 88 8.54 -9.27 16.63
N GLN A 89 8.20 -9.59 17.88
CA GLN A 89 6.94 -10.27 18.20
C GLN A 89 5.72 -9.40 17.86
N GLN A 90 5.78 -8.11 18.16
CA GLN A 90 4.69 -7.17 17.84
C GLN A 90 4.62 -6.93 16.33
N ALA A 91 5.77 -6.87 15.66
CA ALA A 91 5.84 -6.77 14.20
C ALA A 91 5.13 -7.96 13.53
N GLN A 92 5.44 -9.18 13.98
CA GLN A 92 4.81 -10.40 13.49
C GLN A 92 3.30 -10.40 13.76
N ALA A 93 2.86 -9.94 14.94
CA ALA A 93 1.43 -9.83 15.24
C ALA A 93 0.69 -8.90 14.26
N CYS A 94 1.28 -7.75 13.91
CA CYS A 94 0.71 -6.83 12.93
C CYS A 94 0.58 -7.48 11.53
N LEU A 95 1.61 -8.22 11.10
CA LEU A 95 1.59 -8.90 9.80
C LEU A 95 0.54 -10.02 9.75
N ASN A 96 0.44 -10.81 10.82
CA ASN A 96 -0.57 -11.87 10.93
C ASN A 96 -1.99 -11.29 10.88
N GLU A 97 -2.25 -10.17 11.55
CA GLU A 97 -3.53 -9.48 11.47
C GLU A 97 -3.81 -8.96 10.04
N GLY A 98 -2.81 -8.34 9.41
CA GLY A 98 -2.93 -7.82 8.04
C GLY A 98 -3.19 -8.91 6.99
N GLU A 99 -2.57 -10.08 7.14
CA GLU A 99 -2.80 -11.27 6.32
C GLU A 99 -4.22 -11.84 6.53
N HIS A 100 -4.66 -11.97 7.78
CA HIS A 100 -5.96 -12.53 8.12
C HIS A 100 -7.14 -11.76 7.51
N ILE A 101 -7.03 -10.42 7.44
CA ILE A 101 -8.01 -9.54 6.77
C ILE A 101 -8.23 -9.98 5.31
N PHE A 102 -7.16 -10.38 4.61
CA PHE A 102 -7.28 -10.85 3.24
C PHE A 102 -7.70 -12.31 3.17
N GLU A 103 -7.20 -13.20 4.03
CA GLU A 103 -7.57 -14.63 3.98
C GLU A 103 -9.08 -14.85 4.11
N THR A 104 -9.76 -14.03 4.92
CA THR A 104 -11.23 -14.05 5.09
C THR A 104 -12.00 -13.35 3.97
N GLN A 105 -11.32 -12.66 3.06
CA GLN A 105 -11.93 -11.93 1.95
C GLN A 105 -11.99 -12.76 0.66
N ALA A 106 -13.21 -13.01 0.16
CA ALA A 106 -13.44 -13.66 -1.12
C ALA A 106 -13.19 -12.71 -2.32
N GLY A 107 -12.80 -13.28 -3.47
CA GLY A 107 -12.74 -12.55 -4.74
C GLY A 107 -11.71 -11.42 -4.80
N LYS A 108 -10.52 -11.63 -4.23
CA LYS A 108 -9.44 -10.63 -4.18
C LYS A 108 -9.10 -10.07 -5.57
N ASN A 109 -8.85 -8.76 -5.64
CA ASN A 109 -8.39 -8.11 -6.87
C ASN A 109 -6.85 -8.07 -6.93
N ALA A 110 -6.30 -7.56 -8.03
CA ALA A 110 -4.85 -7.50 -8.21
C ALA A 110 -4.13 -6.72 -7.10
N GLU A 111 -4.69 -5.60 -6.63
CA GLU A 111 -4.09 -4.80 -5.56
C GLU A 111 -4.01 -5.55 -4.24
N GLU A 112 -5.10 -6.23 -3.87
CA GLU A 112 -5.18 -6.98 -2.63
C GLU A 112 -4.25 -8.20 -2.66
N TYR A 113 -4.13 -8.87 -3.81
CA TYR A 113 -3.12 -9.92 -4.00
C TYR A 113 -1.69 -9.37 -3.90
N ALA A 114 -1.41 -8.19 -4.47
CA ALA A 114 -0.09 -7.56 -4.38
C ALA A 114 0.26 -7.18 -2.93
N LEU A 115 -0.67 -6.58 -2.19
CA LEU A 115 -0.44 -6.21 -0.78
C LEU A 115 -0.33 -7.44 0.12
N LEU A 116 -1.18 -8.46 -0.08
CA LEU A 116 -1.07 -9.73 0.64
C LEU A 116 0.30 -10.38 0.41
N ALA A 117 0.75 -10.42 -0.85
CA ALA A 117 2.08 -10.93 -1.17
C ALA A 117 3.18 -10.13 -0.45
N TYR A 118 3.07 -8.79 -0.39
CA TYR A 118 4.03 -7.97 0.32
C TYR A 118 4.07 -8.31 1.83
N ILE A 119 2.91 -8.37 2.48
CA ILE A 119 2.80 -8.76 3.90
C ILE A 119 3.47 -10.11 4.15
N GLN A 120 3.12 -11.13 3.36
CA GLN A 120 3.73 -12.45 3.45
C GLN A 120 5.24 -12.43 3.21
N GLY A 121 5.71 -11.63 2.24
CA GLY A 121 7.13 -11.47 1.95
C GLY A 121 7.91 -10.92 3.15
N VAL A 122 7.36 -9.92 3.85
CA VAL A 122 7.96 -9.39 5.07
C VAL A 122 7.87 -10.41 6.22
N SER A 123 6.78 -11.18 6.30
CA SER A 123 6.60 -12.22 7.33
C SER A 123 7.70 -13.29 7.33
N ILE A 124 8.34 -13.56 6.18
CA ILE A 124 9.42 -14.57 6.05
C ILE A 124 10.54 -14.35 7.07
N LYS A 125 10.85 -13.08 7.42
CA LYS A 125 11.88 -12.75 8.42
C LYS A 125 11.65 -13.40 9.78
N PHE A 126 10.38 -13.60 10.17
CA PHE A 126 9.99 -14.00 11.52
C PHE A 126 9.79 -15.52 11.67
N VAL A 127 9.99 -16.27 10.58
CA VAL A 127 9.81 -17.72 10.54
C VAL A 127 11.09 -18.41 10.04
N LYS A 128 11.20 -19.72 10.23
CA LYS A 128 12.39 -20.50 9.85
C LYS A 128 11.99 -21.83 9.21
N GLY A 129 12.95 -22.47 8.54
CA GLY A 129 12.79 -23.82 8.00
C GLY A 129 11.64 -23.91 7.01
N MET A 130 10.79 -24.93 7.17
CA MET A 130 9.69 -25.22 6.25
C MET A 130 8.66 -24.10 6.19
N ASP A 131 8.36 -23.44 7.32
CA ASP A 131 7.36 -22.35 7.36
C ASP A 131 7.78 -21.15 6.52
N ALA A 132 9.08 -20.82 6.54
CA ALA A 132 9.65 -19.78 5.68
C ALA A 132 9.47 -20.12 4.20
N ALA A 133 9.71 -21.37 3.80
CA ALA A 133 9.54 -21.83 2.42
C ALA A 133 8.05 -21.83 1.99
N VAL A 134 7.14 -22.20 2.89
CA VAL A 134 5.68 -22.17 2.64
C VAL A 134 5.21 -20.73 2.43
N ILE A 135 5.59 -19.81 3.32
CA ILE A 135 5.20 -18.40 3.21
C ILE A 135 5.82 -17.75 1.97
N ALA A 136 7.09 -18.03 1.66
CA ALA A 136 7.73 -17.53 0.44
C ALA A 136 6.98 -17.94 -0.83
N ARG A 137 6.59 -19.22 -0.92
CA ARG A 137 5.80 -19.73 -2.05
C ARG A 137 4.41 -19.10 -2.13
N LYS A 138 3.72 -18.94 -0.99
CA LYS A 138 2.42 -18.23 -0.95
C LYS A 138 2.57 -16.79 -1.47
N SER A 139 3.59 -16.08 -1.01
CA SER A 139 3.87 -14.71 -1.39
C SER A 139 4.15 -14.58 -2.90
N VAL A 140 5.02 -15.43 -3.46
CA VAL A 140 5.29 -15.45 -4.91
C VAL A 140 4.02 -15.75 -5.70
N ASN A 141 3.25 -16.76 -5.30
CA ASN A 141 2.01 -17.13 -6.00
C ASN A 141 0.99 -15.98 -5.98
N ASN A 142 0.83 -15.28 -4.87
CA ASN A 142 -0.07 -14.13 -4.76
C ASN A 142 0.40 -12.96 -5.64
N ALA A 143 1.70 -12.65 -5.67
CA ALA A 143 2.22 -11.60 -6.54
C ALA A 143 2.08 -11.97 -8.03
N GLN A 144 2.31 -13.24 -8.39
CA GLN A 144 2.05 -13.75 -9.74
C GLN A 144 0.58 -13.64 -10.11
N GLN A 145 -0.34 -14.03 -9.22
CA GLN A 145 -1.78 -13.89 -9.43
C GLN A 145 -2.18 -12.43 -9.66
N ALA A 146 -1.61 -11.49 -8.90
CA ALA A 146 -1.84 -10.06 -9.11
C ALA A 146 -1.42 -9.62 -10.53
N THR A 147 -0.25 -10.08 -11.02
CA THR A 147 0.20 -9.77 -12.40
C THR A 147 -0.62 -10.48 -13.49
N GLN A 148 -1.25 -11.62 -13.20
CA GLN A 148 -2.16 -12.28 -14.13
C GLN A 148 -3.50 -11.54 -14.24
N ILE A 149 -4.03 -11.07 -13.11
CA ILE A 149 -5.28 -10.28 -13.07
C ILE A 149 -5.06 -8.90 -13.71
N ASP A 150 -3.96 -8.23 -13.35
CA ASP A 150 -3.58 -6.94 -13.92
C ASP A 150 -2.07 -6.93 -14.24
N PRO A 151 -1.70 -7.18 -15.50
CA PRO A 151 -0.31 -7.13 -15.94
C PRO A 151 0.35 -5.75 -15.81
N LYS A 152 -0.44 -4.68 -15.64
CA LYS A 152 0.06 -3.31 -15.43
C LYS A 152 0.23 -2.95 -13.96
N ASN A 153 0.01 -3.90 -13.06
CA ASN A 153 0.11 -3.65 -11.63
C ASN A 153 1.57 -3.44 -11.19
N THR A 154 1.97 -2.17 -11.06
CA THR A 154 3.30 -1.76 -10.56
C THR A 154 3.67 -2.45 -9.24
N ARG A 155 2.74 -2.51 -8.29
CA ARG A 155 2.94 -3.07 -6.95
C ARG A 155 3.26 -4.56 -7.00
N ALA A 156 2.55 -5.31 -7.85
CA ALA A 156 2.79 -6.75 -8.03
C ALA A 156 4.20 -7.02 -8.60
N TRP A 157 4.62 -6.26 -9.60
CA TRP A 157 5.98 -6.36 -10.16
C TRP A 157 7.06 -5.98 -9.14
N TYR A 158 6.82 -4.92 -8.37
CA TYR A 158 7.70 -4.54 -7.26
C TYR A 158 7.86 -5.68 -6.25
N VAL A 159 6.75 -6.29 -5.80
CA VAL A 159 6.78 -7.37 -4.81
C VAL A 159 7.51 -8.61 -5.36
N LEU A 160 7.34 -8.95 -6.64
CA LEU A 160 8.12 -10.02 -7.26
C LEU A 160 9.63 -9.72 -7.24
N GLY A 161 10.03 -8.48 -7.58
CA GLY A 161 11.42 -8.05 -7.51
C GLY A 161 11.98 -8.09 -6.09
N MET A 162 11.18 -7.65 -5.11
CA MET A 162 11.50 -7.71 -3.68
C MET A 162 11.73 -9.14 -3.20
N LEU A 163 10.83 -10.07 -3.55
CA LEU A 163 10.96 -11.48 -3.17
C LEU A 163 12.21 -12.12 -3.77
N ASP A 164 12.51 -11.83 -5.04
CA ASP A 164 13.73 -12.32 -5.67
C ASP A 164 14.98 -11.74 -4.99
N TYR A 165 15.01 -10.44 -4.71
CA TYR A 165 16.13 -9.77 -4.06
C TYR A 165 16.50 -10.35 -2.69
N TYR A 166 15.50 -10.55 -1.82
CA TYR A 166 15.72 -11.05 -0.46
C TYR A 166 15.88 -12.56 -0.40
N THR A 167 15.56 -13.30 -1.47
CA THR A 167 15.84 -14.74 -1.54
C THR A 167 17.35 -14.96 -1.74
N PRO A 168 18.03 -15.73 -0.87
CA PRO A 168 19.45 -16.02 -1.05
C PRO A 168 19.76 -16.70 -2.40
N LYS A 169 20.93 -16.40 -2.99
CA LYS A 169 21.38 -16.97 -4.28
C LYS A 169 21.34 -18.50 -4.33
N GLN A 170 21.69 -19.17 -3.23
CA GLN A 170 21.65 -20.64 -3.13
C GLN A 170 20.24 -21.25 -3.28
N PHE A 171 19.20 -20.43 -3.08
CA PHE A 171 17.80 -20.79 -3.30
C PHE A 171 17.24 -20.22 -4.61
N GLY A 172 18.10 -19.70 -5.49
CA GLY A 172 17.74 -19.17 -6.81
C GLY A 172 17.29 -17.72 -6.85
N GLY A 173 17.43 -16.96 -5.76
CA GLY A 173 17.13 -15.52 -5.74
C GLY A 173 18.28 -14.63 -6.23
N GLN A 174 18.04 -13.32 -6.25
CA GLN A 174 18.92 -12.28 -6.77
C GLN A 174 19.34 -12.47 -8.23
N GLN A 175 18.50 -13.14 -9.02
CA GLN A 175 18.73 -13.40 -10.45
C GLN A 175 17.79 -12.60 -11.33
N LYS A 176 16.57 -12.33 -10.86
CA LYS A 176 15.50 -11.68 -11.64
C LYS A 176 15.11 -10.32 -11.08
N CYS A 177 15.61 -9.96 -9.90
CA CYS A 177 15.33 -8.71 -9.19
C CYS A 177 15.38 -7.51 -10.12
N GLU A 178 16.50 -7.30 -10.82
CA GLU A 178 16.68 -6.17 -11.74
C GLU A 178 15.58 -6.10 -12.80
N ALA A 179 15.38 -7.19 -13.55
CA ALA A 179 14.37 -7.24 -14.61
C ALA A 179 12.94 -7.06 -14.09
N LEU A 180 12.62 -7.61 -12.91
CA LEU A 180 11.31 -7.47 -12.27
C LEU A 180 11.06 -6.04 -11.80
N LEU A 181 12.06 -5.37 -11.23
CA LEU A 181 11.96 -3.98 -10.80
C LEU A 181 11.92 -3.02 -11.98
N GLU A 182 12.71 -3.25 -13.04
CA GLU A 182 12.59 -2.51 -14.29
C GLU A 182 11.19 -2.66 -14.90
N LYS A 183 10.61 -3.87 -14.82
CA LYS A 183 9.24 -4.09 -15.25
C LYS A 183 8.23 -3.31 -14.40
N ALA A 184 8.43 -3.19 -13.09
CA ALA A 184 7.61 -2.33 -12.24
C ALA A 184 7.69 -0.87 -12.68
N LEU A 185 8.90 -0.37 -12.93
CA LEU A 185 9.15 1.01 -13.35
C LEU A 185 8.67 1.31 -14.78
N ALA A 186 8.59 0.31 -15.65
CA ALA A 186 8.07 0.45 -17.01
C ALA A 186 6.54 0.58 -17.07
N GLN A 187 5.81 0.27 -15.98
CA GLN A 187 4.36 0.41 -15.98
C GLN A 187 3.93 1.88 -16.09
N PRO A 188 2.70 2.17 -16.56
CA PRO A 188 2.19 3.54 -16.57
C PRO A 188 2.13 4.12 -15.15
N ILE A 189 2.45 5.40 -15.02
CA ILE A 189 2.22 6.14 -13.77
C ILE A 189 0.70 6.28 -13.60
N SER A 190 0.18 5.83 -12.45
CA SER A 190 -1.23 6.00 -12.14
C SER A 190 -1.57 7.49 -12.04
N LYS A 191 -2.52 7.96 -12.84
CA LYS A 191 -3.03 9.35 -12.83
C LYS A 191 -4.40 9.42 -12.15
N THR A 192 -4.65 8.51 -11.20
CA THR A 192 -5.96 8.43 -10.55
C THR A 192 -6.21 9.62 -9.63
N ASN A 193 -7.42 10.16 -9.71
CA ASN A 193 -7.91 11.15 -8.75
C ASN A 193 -8.64 10.48 -7.58
N ASN A 194 -8.74 9.14 -7.57
CA ASN A 194 -9.37 8.38 -6.51
C ASN A 194 -8.42 8.27 -5.31
N PRO A 195 -8.73 8.91 -4.16
CA PRO A 195 -7.84 8.91 -2.99
C PRO A 195 -7.70 7.53 -2.33
N TYR A 196 -8.51 6.56 -2.75
CA TYR A 196 -8.50 5.19 -2.24
C TYR A 196 -7.71 4.22 -3.12
N GLU A 197 -7.26 4.65 -4.29
CA GLU A 197 -6.42 3.82 -5.14
C GLU A 197 -4.94 3.88 -4.71
N PRO A 198 -4.26 2.73 -4.60
CA PRO A 198 -2.87 2.70 -4.18
C PRO A 198 -1.93 3.21 -5.25
N THR A 199 -0.96 4.03 -4.83
CA THR A 199 0.10 4.60 -5.66
C THR A 199 1.51 4.24 -5.17
N TRP A 200 1.63 3.40 -4.14
CA TRP A 200 2.91 2.83 -3.68
C TRP A 200 3.52 1.86 -4.71
N GLY A 201 4.71 1.33 -4.42
CA GLY A 201 5.39 0.30 -5.19
C GLY A 201 6.41 0.87 -6.18
N ARG A 202 6.16 2.05 -6.76
CA ARG A 202 7.10 2.65 -7.71
C ARG A 202 8.35 3.23 -7.05
N LYS A 203 8.17 4.01 -5.99
CA LYS A 203 9.29 4.58 -5.22
C LYS A 203 10.10 3.45 -4.57
N GLU A 204 9.41 2.45 -4.05
CA GLU A 204 9.99 1.25 -3.46
C GLU A 204 10.78 0.45 -4.51
N ALA A 205 10.29 0.36 -5.75
CA ALA A 205 11.02 -0.27 -6.85
C ALA A 205 12.30 0.50 -7.23
N TYR A 206 12.25 1.84 -7.29
CA TYR A 206 13.46 2.64 -7.50
C TYR A 206 14.49 2.40 -6.39
N ASN A 207 14.08 2.50 -5.13
CA ASN A 207 14.98 2.27 -3.99
C ASN A 207 15.63 0.89 -4.04
N LEU A 208 14.83 -0.16 -4.26
CA LEU A 208 15.37 -1.52 -4.26
C LEU A 208 16.28 -1.77 -5.48
N LEU A 209 15.95 -1.20 -6.64
CA LEU A 209 16.79 -1.33 -7.83
C LEU A 209 18.12 -0.59 -7.63
N LEU A 210 18.10 0.60 -7.04
CA LEU A 210 19.31 1.33 -6.68
C LEU A 210 20.17 0.56 -5.68
N GLU A 211 19.56 0.01 -4.64
CA GLU A 211 20.26 -0.85 -3.67
C GLU A 211 20.93 -2.03 -4.37
N TYR A 212 20.20 -2.74 -5.23
CA TYR A 212 20.72 -3.87 -5.99
C TYR A 212 21.88 -3.45 -6.91
N LEU A 213 21.75 -2.37 -7.67
CA LEU A 213 22.80 -1.93 -8.61
C LEU A 213 24.06 -1.42 -7.89
N VAL A 214 23.90 -0.72 -6.76
CA VAL A 214 25.04 -0.27 -5.95
C VAL A 214 25.76 -1.46 -5.34
N THR A 215 25.04 -2.40 -4.74
CA THR A 215 25.62 -3.58 -4.08
C THR A 215 26.26 -4.55 -5.07
N THR A 216 25.79 -4.61 -6.31
CA THR A 216 26.38 -5.41 -7.39
C THR A 216 27.45 -4.67 -8.19
N GLY A 217 27.73 -3.40 -7.89
CA GLY A 217 28.80 -2.61 -8.50
C GLY A 217 28.45 -1.98 -9.86
N ASN A 218 27.19 -2.03 -10.32
CA ASN A 218 26.75 -1.44 -11.57
C ASN A 218 26.43 0.07 -11.42
N LYS A 219 27.46 0.86 -11.13
CA LYS A 219 27.34 2.29 -10.81
C LYS A 219 26.74 3.14 -11.92
N GLU A 220 27.08 2.87 -13.18
CA GLU A 220 26.58 3.66 -14.31
C GLU A 220 25.08 3.50 -14.53
N LYS A 221 24.57 2.26 -14.42
CA LYS A 221 23.13 2.02 -14.44
C LYS A 221 22.46 2.63 -13.21
N ALA A 222 23.09 2.51 -12.04
CA ALA A 222 22.56 3.09 -10.81
C ALA A 222 22.45 4.63 -10.89
N LYS A 223 23.44 5.35 -11.45
CA LYS A 223 23.35 6.79 -11.76
C LYS A 223 22.14 7.10 -12.64
N THR A 224 21.94 6.33 -13.71
CA THR A 224 20.80 6.53 -14.63
C THR A 224 19.46 6.34 -13.92
N ILE A 225 19.32 5.28 -13.13
CA ILE A 225 18.11 5.00 -12.34
C ILE A 225 17.89 6.09 -11.28
N TYR A 226 18.97 6.57 -10.65
CA TYR A 226 18.89 7.60 -9.61
C TYR A 226 18.38 8.93 -10.17
N GLN A 227 18.86 9.34 -11.35
CA GLN A 227 18.36 10.56 -11.99
C GLN A 227 16.87 10.46 -12.31
N LYS A 228 16.40 9.32 -12.84
CA LYS A 228 14.96 9.07 -13.06
C LYS A 228 14.17 9.14 -11.75
N ALA A 229 14.69 8.52 -10.69
CA ALA A 229 14.05 8.55 -9.37
C ALA A 229 13.94 9.98 -8.81
N LYS A 230 14.98 10.81 -8.93
CA LYS A 230 14.93 12.23 -8.52
C LYS A 230 13.94 13.05 -9.34
N THR A 231 13.85 12.81 -10.64
CA THR A 231 12.88 13.51 -11.49
C THR A 231 11.44 13.18 -11.07
N GLU A 232 11.16 11.92 -10.75
CA GLU A 232 9.82 11.47 -10.39
C GLU A 232 9.46 11.74 -8.92
N PHE A 233 10.45 11.67 -8.02
CA PHE A 233 10.30 11.85 -6.57
C PHE A 233 11.32 12.86 -6.02
N PRO A 234 11.24 14.15 -6.41
CA PRO A 234 12.27 15.15 -6.08
C PRO A 234 12.44 15.41 -4.58
N ASN A 235 11.39 15.14 -3.79
CA ASN A 235 11.36 15.39 -2.35
C ASN A 235 11.51 14.12 -1.50
N ALA A 236 11.87 12.97 -2.10
CA ALA A 236 12.02 11.70 -1.38
C ALA A 236 13.36 11.67 -0.59
N PRO A 237 13.34 11.73 0.76
CA PRO A 237 14.55 11.84 1.56
C PRO A 237 15.40 10.55 1.53
N ASP A 238 14.75 9.40 1.35
CA ASP A 238 15.34 8.07 1.24
C ASP A 238 16.26 7.91 0.02
N LEU A 239 16.05 8.70 -1.05
CA LEU A 239 16.94 8.69 -2.22
C LEU A 239 18.29 9.37 -1.95
N LYS A 240 18.40 10.24 -0.94
CA LYS A 240 19.63 11.01 -0.68
C LYS A 240 20.84 10.12 -0.36
N LYS A 241 20.63 8.95 0.24
CA LYS A 241 21.74 8.04 0.59
C LYS A 241 22.55 7.57 -0.63
N TYR A 242 21.94 7.56 -1.81
CA TYR A 242 22.59 7.14 -3.05
C TYR A 242 23.43 8.25 -3.71
N GLU A 243 23.22 9.52 -3.36
CA GLU A 243 23.98 10.65 -3.92
C GLU A 243 25.48 10.53 -3.63
N ASN A 244 25.83 9.99 -2.46
CA ASN A 244 27.21 9.80 -2.03
C ASN A 244 27.81 8.44 -2.46
N GLN A 245 27.02 7.55 -3.07
CA GLN A 245 27.42 6.18 -3.42
C GLN A 245 27.66 5.98 -4.93
N LEU A 246 27.19 6.92 -5.75
CA LEU A 246 27.17 6.87 -7.21
C LEU A 246 28.22 7.79 -7.82
#